data_AF-A0A1G9QY27-F1
#
_entry.id   AF-A0A1G9QY27-F1
#
_cell.length_a   1.000
_cell.length_b   1.000
_cell.length_c   1.000
_cell.angle_alpha   90.00
_cell.angle_beta   90.00
_cell.angle_gamma   90.00
#
_symmetry.space_group_name_H-M   'P 1'
#
loop_
_entity.id
_entity.type
_entity.pdbx_description
1 polymer ?
#
loop_
_entity_poly.entity_id
_entity_poly.type
_entity_poly.pdbx_seq_one_letter_code
_entity_poly.pdbx_strand_id
1 'polypeptide(L)'
;MKNLMRFSLSIALLCAVVFGFGAISATAVEAASKKAIVVTSFGTTFDDQRRDSIESVENKIKTGFPDYEVRRAFTSKIVMKRLAERGIYVDSLEQALEKLRQEGYKEVVVQPTLFTPGEEYDNKIVAVVHQYAHAFDKLVVGRPAVTFTGAHGTPNDYAIAAKALKTQLPVLQLADRAVVFMGHGSPNHVNPVYSRLQEQLDAAGANAVIGVVEPTGPTIEDVQASLKERGVKRVILMPLMVVAGDHANNDMAGDEEDSWKNILLADGYQVSVYVHGLGENAAFQDIYVQHVRDAVYGNYQKAHHGSKK
;
A
#
# COMPACT_ATOMS: atom_id res chain seq x y z
N MET A 1 52.96 19.86 -93.96
CA MET A 1 51.63 20.01 -94.62
C MET A 1 50.57 19.56 -93.63
N LYS A 2 49.51 20.38 -93.50
CA LYS A 2 48.39 20.22 -92.57
C LYS A 2 47.50 19.02 -92.95
N ASN A 3 46.64 18.64 -92.00
CA ASN A 3 45.50 17.70 -92.05
C ASN A 3 45.87 16.28 -91.54
N LEU A 4 45.05 15.55 -90.78
CA LEU A 4 43.60 15.58 -90.63
C LEU A 4 43.20 14.82 -89.35
N MET A 5 42.16 15.28 -88.66
CA MET A 5 41.42 14.53 -87.62
C MET A 5 40.95 13.17 -88.13
N ARG A 6 40.97 12.13 -87.27
CA ARG A 6 39.91 11.11 -87.19
C ARG A 6 39.75 10.54 -85.77
N PHE A 7 38.51 10.62 -85.30
CA PHE A 7 37.90 10.00 -84.13
C PHE A 7 37.92 8.46 -84.20
N SER A 8 38.03 7.78 -83.05
CA SER A 8 37.37 6.51 -82.67
C SER A 8 37.70 6.20 -81.20
N LEU A 9 36.78 6.48 -80.27
CA LEU A 9 35.83 5.56 -79.63
C LEU A 9 36.42 4.69 -78.50
N SER A 10 35.96 4.99 -77.28
CA SER A 10 35.61 4.05 -76.19
C SER A 10 36.73 3.35 -75.40
N ILE A 11 36.84 3.64 -74.10
CA ILE A 11 36.19 2.90 -73.00
C ILE A 11 36.75 3.48 -71.69
N ALA A 12 35.84 3.99 -70.86
CA ALA A 12 36.11 4.38 -69.49
C ALA A 12 36.35 3.14 -68.63
N LEU A 13 37.42 3.15 -67.82
CA LEU A 13 37.53 2.30 -66.64
C LEU A 13 37.94 3.18 -65.46
N LEU A 14 36.94 3.78 -64.83
CA LEU A 14 37.05 4.47 -63.56
C LEU A 14 37.04 3.41 -62.46
N CYS A 15 38.20 3.05 -61.92
CA CYS A 15 38.30 2.22 -60.72
C CYS A 15 37.77 3.01 -59.52
N ALA A 16 36.49 2.86 -59.22
CA ALA A 16 35.88 3.32 -57.99
C ALA A 16 36.44 2.48 -56.83
N VAL A 17 37.29 3.09 -56.02
CA VAL A 17 37.66 2.57 -54.70
C VAL A 17 36.44 2.71 -53.80
N VAL A 18 35.69 1.63 -53.66
CA VAL A 18 34.62 1.50 -52.67
C VAL A 18 35.30 1.39 -51.30
N PHE A 19 35.38 2.50 -50.58
CA PHE A 19 35.62 2.46 -49.14
C PHE A 19 34.39 1.82 -48.49
N GLY A 20 34.52 0.54 -48.16
CA GLY A 20 33.57 -0.17 -47.32
C GLY A 20 33.56 0.45 -45.93
N PHE A 21 32.60 1.35 -45.69
CA PHE A 21 32.16 1.67 -44.34
C PHE A 21 31.51 0.40 -43.78
N GLY A 22 32.30 -0.40 -43.06
CA GLY A 22 31.75 -1.44 -42.21
C GLY A 22 30.86 -0.76 -41.18
N ALA A 23 29.55 -0.94 -41.32
CA ALA A 23 28.60 -0.58 -40.29
C ALA A 23 28.98 -1.37 -39.03
N ILE A 24 29.58 -0.70 -38.06
CA ILE A 24 29.58 -1.17 -36.69
C ILE A 24 28.10 -1.22 -36.32
N SER A 25 27.55 -2.43 -36.35
CA SER A 25 26.23 -2.69 -35.80
C SER A 25 26.29 -2.23 -34.35
N ALA A 26 25.65 -1.10 -34.06
CA ALA A 26 25.38 -0.70 -32.70
C ALA A 26 24.58 -1.85 -32.11
N THR A 27 25.25 -2.72 -31.34
CA THR A 27 24.56 -3.60 -30.40
C THR A 27 23.65 -2.69 -29.61
N ALA A 28 22.34 -2.80 -29.86
CA ALA A 28 21.34 -2.18 -29.03
C ALA A 28 21.68 -2.61 -27.61
N VAL A 29 22.22 -1.69 -26.81
CA VAL A 29 22.20 -1.84 -25.36
C VAL A 29 20.71 -1.99 -25.09
N GLU A 30 20.30 -3.20 -24.71
CA GLU A 30 18.91 -3.50 -24.37
C GLU A 30 18.52 -2.45 -23.32
N ALA A 31 17.69 -1.49 -23.74
CA ALA A 31 17.32 -0.39 -22.86
C ALA A 31 16.73 -1.02 -21.60
N ALA A 32 17.26 -0.67 -20.43
CA ALA A 32 16.84 -1.26 -19.18
C ALA A 32 15.31 -1.25 -19.09
N SER A 33 14.74 -2.44 -18.94
CA SER A 33 13.29 -2.66 -18.95
C SER A 33 12.62 -1.78 -17.90
N LYS A 34 11.67 -0.92 -18.32
CA LYS A 34 10.99 0.04 -17.44
C LYS A 34 10.18 -0.70 -16.37
N LYS A 35 10.37 -0.30 -15.11
CA LYS A 35 9.74 -0.91 -13.94
C LYS A 35 8.89 0.10 -13.18
N ALA A 36 7.74 -0.33 -12.68
CA ALA A 36 6.85 0.50 -11.88
C ALA A 36 6.31 -0.21 -10.65
N ILE A 37 6.04 0.56 -9.61
CA ILE A 37 5.24 0.17 -8.45
C ILE A 37 3.98 1.02 -8.45
N VAL A 38 2.81 0.40 -8.50
CA VAL A 38 1.53 1.06 -8.27
C VAL A 38 1.15 0.86 -6.82
N VAL A 39 1.25 1.94 -6.03
CA VAL A 39 0.81 1.94 -4.63
C VAL A 39 -0.69 2.24 -4.62
N THR A 40 -1.46 1.26 -4.16
CA THR A 40 -2.92 1.25 -4.29
C THR A 40 -3.59 1.34 -2.93
N SER A 41 -4.27 2.45 -2.66
CA SER A 41 -4.99 2.69 -1.40
C SER A 41 -6.50 2.65 -1.62
N PHE A 42 -7.28 2.45 -0.53
CA PHE A 42 -8.73 2.76 -0.58
C PHE A 42 -8.96 4.22 -1.02
N GLY A 43 -8.14 5.12 -0.48
CA GLY A 43 -8.17 6.56 -0.72
C GLY A 43 -8.82 7.33 0.43
N THR A 44 -8.65 8.64 0.42
CA THR A 44 -9.33 9.54 1.37
C THR A 44 -9.63 10.89 0.74
N THR A 45 -10.71 11.53 1.19
CA THR A 45 -11.04 12.93 0.84
C THR A 45 -10.36 13.95 1.75
N PHE A 46 -9.74 13.50 2.85
CA PHE A 46 -9.01 14.34 3.80
C PHE A 46 -7.60 14.63 3.27
N ASP A 47 -7.24 15.91 3.14
CA ASP A 47 -6.03 16.34 2.43
C ASP A 47 -4.75 16.08 3.23
N ASP A 48 -4.80 16.36 4.53
CA ASP A 48 -3.77 16.03 5.51
C ASP A 48 -3.49 14.53 5.52
N GLN A 49 -4.51 13.69 5.61
CA GLN A 49 -4.33 12.24 5.62
C GLN A 49 -3.86 11.67 4.28
N ARG A 50 -4.26 12.28 3.16
CA ARG A 50 -3.70 11.90 1.86
C ARG A 50 -2.19 12.19 1.78
N ARG A 51 -1.72 13.27 2.41
CA ARG A 51 -0.30 13.63 2.50
C ARG A 51 0.44 12.79 3.54
N ASP A 52 -0.03 12.79 4.78
CA ASP A 52 0.70 12.28 5.93
C ASP A 52 0.64 10.76 6.04
N SER A 53 -0.44 10.14 5.55
CA SER A 53 -0.57 8.67 5.54
C SER A 53 -0.24 8.07 4.17
N ILE A 54 -0.99 8.42 3.13
CA ILE A 54 -0.86 7.78 1.81
C ILE A 54 0.45 8.17 1.12
N GLU A 55 0.68 9.47 0.93
CA GLU A 55 1.90 9.96 0.26
C GLU A 55 3.17 9.61 1.05
N SER A 56 3.09 9.59 2.38
CA SER A 56 4.20 9.19 3.24
C SER A 56 4.64 7.73 2.98
N VAL A 57 3.69 6.80 2.87
CA VAL A 57 3.98 5.40 2.46
C VAL A 57 4.56 5.35 1.04
N GLU A 58 3.98 6.09 0.09
CA GLU A 58 4.46 6.15 -1.29
C GLU A 58 5.91 6.67 -1.39
N ASN A 59 6.22 7.73 -0.66
CA ASN A 59 7.55 8.33 -0.60
C ASN A 59 8.56 7.38 0.04
N LYS A 60 8.15 6.64 1.07
CA LYS A 60 8.98 5.59 1.69
C LYS A 60 9.27 4.46 0.71
N ILE A 61 8.28 4.00 -0.04
CA ILE A 61 8.45 2.99 -1.11
C ILE A 61 9.38 3.54 -2.20
N LYS A 62 9.16 4.77 -2.68
CA LYS A 62 10.01 5.41 -3.69
C LYS A 62 11.47 5.49 -3.25
N THR A 63 11.72 5.79 -1.98
CA THR A 63 13.07 5.81 -1.39
C THR A 63 13.71 4.41 -1.37
N GLY A 64 12.92 3.38 -1.09
CA GLY A 64 13.39 1.98 -1.05
C GLY A 64 13.61 1.33 -2.41
N PHE A 65 13.04 1.90 -3.48
CA PHE A 65 13.05 1.33 -4.84
C PHE A 65 13.35 2.42 -5.90
N PRO A 66 14.55 3.03 -5.89
CA PRO A 66 14.88 4.16 -6.78
C PRO A 66 14.84 3.82 -8.29
N ASP A 67 14.96 2.53 -8.64
CA ASP A 67 14.89 2.03 -10.02
C ASP A 67 13.45 1.81 -10.52
N TYR A 68 12.44 2.01 -9.67
CA TYR A 68 11.03 1.86 -10.03
C TYR A 68 10.35 3.22 -10.06
N GLU A 69 9.56 3.45 -11.11
CA GLU A 69 8.58 4.54 -11.11
C GLU A 69 7.48 4.22 -10.08
N VAL A 70 7.15 5.15 -9.19
CA VAL A 70 6.06 4.95 -8.22
C VAL A 70 4.84 5.74 -8.67
N ARG A 71 3.71 5.05 -8.88
CA ARG A 71 2.41 5.63 -9.24
C ARG A 71 1.39 5.39 -8.13
N ARG A 72 0.52 6.37 -7.89
CA ARG A 72 -0.62 6.27 -6.99
C ARG A 72 -1.84 5.74 -7.74
N ALA A 73 -2.61 4.87 -7.10
CA ALA A 73 -3.96 4.51 -7.52
C ALA A 73 -4.91 4.41 -6.32
N PHE A 74 -6.18 4.75 -6.52
CA PHE A 74 -7.24 4.51 -5.53
C PHE A 74 -8.23 3.47 -6.03
N THR A 75 -8.82 2.74 -5.08
CA THR A 75 -9.87 1.76 -5.39
C THR A 75 -11.27 2.31 -5.17
N SER A 76 -11.45 3.27 -4.22
CA SER A 76 -12.76 3.86 -3.94
C SER A 76 -13.18 4.87 -5.01
N LYS A 77 -14.14 4.46 -5.86
CA LYS A 77 -14.78 5.34 -6.86
C LYS A 77 -15.46 6.55 -6.23
N ILE A 78 -16.00 6.40 -5.02
CA ILE A 78 -16.66 7.51 -4.30
C ILE A 78 -15.62 8.55 -3.89
N VAL A 79 -14.48 8.14 -3.34
CA VAL A 79 -13.39 9.05 -2.99
C VAL A 79 -12.86 9.76 -4.23
N MET A 80 -12.57 9.02 -5.31
CA MET A 80 -12.08 9.61 -6.57
C MET A 80 -13.09 10.62 -7.14
N LYS A 81 -14.39 10.31 -7.11
CA LYS A 81 -15.43 11.25 -7.54
C LYS A 81 -15.44 12.54 -6.70
N ARG A 82 -15.43 12.42 -5.37
CA ARG A 82 -15.41 13.58 -4.45
C ARG A 82 -14.14 14.43 -4.61
N LEU A 83 -13.00 13.79 -4.88
CA LEU A 83 -11.75 14.51 -5.19
C LEU A 83 -11.82 15.23 -6.54
N ALA A 84 -12.41 14.60 -7.57
CA ALA A 84 -12.57 15.20 -8.88
C ALA A 84 -13.49 16.44 -8.85
N GLU A 85 -14.53 16.44 -8.01
CA GLU A 85 -15.38 17.61 -7.74
C GLU A 85 -14.58 18.80 -7.17
N ARG A 86 -13.43 18.51 -6.54
CA ARG A 86 -12.47 19.49 -6.00
C ARG A 86 -11.29 19.76 -6.95
N GLY A 87 -11.33 19.25 -8.17
CA GLY A 87 -10.25 19.40 -9.16
C GLY A 87 -9.03 18.50 -8.93
N ILE A 88 -9.13 17.51 -8.05
CA ILE A 88 -8.05 16.56 -7.73
C ILE A 88 -8.37 15.22 -8.40
N TYR A 89 -7.57 14.84 -9.38
CA TYR A 89 -7.77 13.60 -10.13
C TYR A 89 -6.75 12.55 -9.68
N VAL A 90 -7.25 11.40 -9.22
CA VAL A 90 -6.45 10.23 -8.86
C VAL A 90 -6.91 9.08 -9.73
N ASP A 91 -5.96 8.33 -10.28
CA ASP A 91 -6.25 7.19 -11.14
C ASP A 91 -6.86 6.03 -10.34
N SER A 92 -7.76 5.29 -10.97
CA SER A 92 -8.07 3.93 -10.54
C SER A 92 -6.90 2.99 -10.85
N LEU A 93 -6.89 1.81 -10.24
CA LEU A 93 -5.86 0.80 -10.54
C LEU A 93 -5.85 0.43 -12.04
N GLU A 94 -7.02 0.27 -12.65
CA GLU A 94 -7.14 0.01 -14.09
C GLU A 94 -6.54 1.15 -14.93
N GLN A 95 -6.82 2.40 -14.57
CA GLN A 95 -6.28 3.57 -15.27
C GLN A 95 -4.77 3.65 -15.15
N ALA A 96 -4.23 3.39 -13.95
CA ALA A 96 -2.79 3.38 -13.71
C ALA A 96 -2.09 2.27 -14.52
N LEU A 97 -2.64 1.05 -14.51
CA LEU A 97 -2.09 -0.07 -15.29
C LEU A 97 -2.15 0.20 -16.79
N GLU A 98 -3.27 0.73 -17.30
CA GLU A 98 -3.41 1.04 -18.71
C GLU A 98 -2.42 2.12 -19.17
N LYS A 99 -2.21 3.18 -18.37
CA LYS A 99 -1.17 4.19 -18.64
C LYS A 99 0.22 3.57 -18.66
N LEU A 100 0.57 2.75 -17.67
CA LEU A 100 1.87 2.06 -17.63
C LEU A 100 2.08 1.14 -18.85
N ARG A 101 1.04 0.44 -19.28
CA ARG A 101 1.07 -0.39 -20.50
C ARG A 101 1.35 0.45 -21.74
N GLN A 102 0.67 1.59 -21.90
CA GLN A 102 0.87 2.52 -23.01
C GLN A 102 2.26 3.19 -22.99
N GLU A 103 2.78 3.48 -21.80
CA GLU A 103 4.11 4.06 -21.58
C GLU A 103 5.27 3.05 -21.75
N GLY A 104 4.94 1.77 -21.98
CA GLY A 104 5.89 0.69 -22.29
C GLY A 104 6.57 0.06 -21.07
N TYR A 105 5.97 0.16 -19.87
CA TYR A 105 6.45 -0.56 -18.70
C TYR A 105 6.27 -2.06 -18.87
N LYS A 106 7.20 -2.84 -18.31
CA LYS A 106 7.29 -4.29 -18.51
C LYS A 106 7.22 -5.07 -17.20
N GLU A 107 7.77 -4.51 -16.13
CA GLU A 107 7.65 -5.04 -14.79
C GLU A 107 6.81 -4.09 -13.93
N VAL A 108 5.71 -4.60 -13.40
CA VAL A 108 4.80 -3.84 -12.54
C VAL A 108 4.54 -4.62 -11.25
N VAL A 109 4.70 -3.93 -10.13
CA VAL A 109 4.30 -4.41 -8.80
C VAL A 109 3.12 -3.58 -8.33
N VAL A 110 2.02 -4.20 -7.95
CA VAL A 110 0.89 -3.52 -7.30
C VAL A 110 0.99 -3.76 -5.80
N GLN A 111 1.22 -2.71 -5.02
CA GLN A 111 1.27 -2.81 -3.56
C GLN A 111 0.02 -2.19 -2.93
N PRO A 112 -0.88 -2.98 -2.33
CA PRO A 112 -1.98 -2.45 -1.54
C PRO A 112 -1.46 -1.78 -0.25
N THR A 113 -1.98 -0.62 0.11
CA THR A 113 -1.82 -0.03 1.45
C THR A 113 -3.02 -0.41 2.34
N LEU A 114 -3.49 -1.64 2.24
CA LEU A 114 -4.61 -2.15 3.03
C LEU A 114 -4.08 -2.76 4.33
N PHE A 115 -4.90 -2.75 5.39
CA PHE A 115 -4.52 -3.35 6.67
C PHE A 115 -4.59 -4.88 6.62
N THR A 116 -5.64 -5.43 6.00
CA THR A 116 -5.97 -6.86 5.93
C THR A 116 -6.44 -7.21 4.53
N PRO A 117 -6.31 -8.48 4.09
CA PRO A 117 -7.10 -9.00 2.98
C PRO A 117 -8.61 -8.88 3.28
N GLY A 118 -9.40 -8.79 2.21
CA GLY A 118 -10.84 -8.61 2.26
C GLY A 118 -11.38 -8.22 0.88
N GLU A 119 -12.65 -7.81 0.81
CA GLU A 119 -13.32 -7.49 -0.45
C GLU A 119 -12.53 -6.48 -1.30
N GLU A 120 -11.98 -5.45 -0.66
CA GLU A 120 -11.19 -4.42 -1.33
C GLU A 120 -9.94 -5.01 -1.99
N TYR A 121 -9.24 -5.91 -1.29
CA TYR A 121 -8.05 -6.58 -1.81
C TYR A 121 -8.42 -7.56 -2.93
N ASP A 122 -9.37 -8.46 -2.68
CA ASP A 122 -9.69 -9.55 -3.59
C ASP A 122 -10.40 -9.07 -4.87
N ASN A 123 -11.41 -8.21 -4.72
CA ASN A 123 -12.30 -7.84 -5.82
C ASN A 123 -11.90 -6.55 -6.54
N LYS A 124 -11.10 -5.67 -5.90
CA LYS A 124 -10.69 -4.39 -6.52
C LYS A 124 -9.22 -4.35 -6.89
N ILE A 125 -8.37 -5.18 -6.28
CA ILE A 125 -6.93 -5.22 -6.58
C ILE A 125 -6.57 -6.51 -7.31
N VAL A 126 -6.77 -7.68 -6.69
CA VAL A 126 -6.40 -8.97 -7.30
C VAL A 126 -7.19 -9.24 -8.57
N ALA A 127 -8.51 -9.02 -8.56
CA ALA A 127 -9.34 -9.20 -9.75
C ALA A 127 -8.91 -8.31 -10.92
N VAL A 128 -8.51 -7.06 -10.65
CA VAL A 128 -7.99 -6.14 -11.67
C VAL A 128 -6.63 -6.63 -12.17
N VAL A 129 -5.70 -6.97 -11.28
CA VAL A 129 -4.40 -7.52 -11.65
C VAL A 129 -4.54 -8.76 -12.56
N HIS A 130 -5.49 -9.65 -12.28
CA HIS A 130 -5.78 -10.80 -13.14
C HIS A 130 -6.25 -10.41 -14.54
N GLN A 131 -7.03 -9.34 -14.69
CA GLN A 131 -7.46 -8.86 -16.01
C GLN A 131 -6.26 -8.36 -16.86
N TYR A 132 -5.17 -7.94 -16.23
CA TYR A 132 -3.95 -7.45 -16.87
C TYR A 132 -2.81 -8.48 -16.89
N ALA A 133 -3.08 -9.76 -16.61
CA ALA A 133 -2.04 -10.80 -16.46
C ALA A 133 -1.12 -10.97 -17.68
N HIS A 134 -1.56 -10.57 -18.87
CA HIS A 134 -0.80 -10.63 -20.13
C HIS A 134 -0.37 -9.25 -20.66
N ALA A 135 -0.61 -8.17 -19.91
CA ALA A 135 -0.28 -6.81 -20.34
C ALA A 135 1.20 -6.46 -20.09
N PHE A 136 1.88 -7.20 -19.21
CA PHE A 136 3.25 -6.96 -18.77
C PHE A 136 4.05 -8.27 -18.76
N ASP A 137 5.37 -8.18 -18.91
CA ASP A 137 6.26 -9.34 -18.79
C ASP A 137 6.24 -9.92 -17.36
N LYS A 138 6.07 -9.02 -16.38
CA LYS A 138 5.83 -9.36 -14.97
C LYS A 138 4.83 -8.40 -14.36
N LEU A 139 3.70 -8.94 -13.90
CA LEU A 139 2.73 -8.23 -13.07
C LEU A 139 2.51 -9.05 -11.80
N VAL A 140 2.85 -8.48 -10.65
CA VAL A 140 2.70 -9.13 -9.34
C VAL A 140 2.02 -8.22 -8.35
N VAL A 141 1.36 -8.80 -7.37
CA VAL A 141 0.67 -8.07 -6.29
C VAL A 141 1.34 -8.39 -4.95
N GLY A 142 1.58 -7.34 -4.17
CA GLY A 142 2.04 -7.42 -2.79
C GLY A 142 0.89 -7.68 -1.83
N ARG A 143 1.22 -8.15 -0.63
CA ARG A 143 0.22 -8.50 0.39
C ARG A 143 -0.17 -7.28 1.24
N PRO A 144 -1.41 -7.22 1.78
CA PRO A 144 -1.80 -6.25 2.81
C PRO A 144 -0.93 -6.34 4.06
N ALA A 145 -0.98 -5.34 4.95
CA ALA A 145 -0.08 -5.24 6.10
C ALA A 145 -0.09 -6.48 7.01
N VAL A 146 -1.26 -7.07 7.24
CA VAL A 146 -1.42 -8.27 8.08
C VAL A 146 -2.09 -9.37 7.27
N THR A 147 -1.32 -10.38 6.87
CA THR A 147 -1.82 -11.49 6.05
C THR A 147 -1.40 -12.84 6.64
N PHE A 148 -0.12 -13.04 6.90
CA PHE A 148 0.43 -14.32 7.33
C PHE A 148 0.56 -14.44 8.85
N THR A 149 0.35 -15.67 9.34
CA THR A 149 0.41 -16.02 10.77
C THR A 149 1.78 -16.57 11.21
N GLY A 150 2.75 -16.70 10.30
CA GLY A 150 4.03 -17.35 10.58
C GLY A 150 4.06 -18.85 10.27
N ALA A 151 2.94 -19.42 9.79
CA ALA A 151 2.87 -20.83 9.44
C ALA A 151 3.59 -21.13 8.10
N HIS A 152 4.03 -22.38 7.92
CA HIS A 152 4.57 -22.88 6.65
C HIS A 152 5.75 -22.05 6.07
N GLY A 153 6.60 -21.51 6.93
CA GLY A 153 7.77 -20.71 6.53
C GLY A 153 7.43 -19.31 6.01
N THR A 154 6.20 -18.83 6.23
CA THR A 154 5.83 -17.43 5.99
C THR A 154 6.19 -16.55 7.20
N PRO A 155 6.31 -15.22 7.03
CA PRO A 155 6.47 -14.31 8.17
C PRO A 155 5.21 -14.29 9.05
N ASN A 156 5.37 -13.92 10.32
CA ASN A 156 4.25 -13.60 11.19
C ASN A 156 3.95 -12.11 11.11
N ASP A 157 3.09 -11.72 10.16
CA ASP A 157 2.74 -10.32 9.92
C ASP A 157 2.03 -9.70 11.13
N TYR A 158 1.32 -10.50 11.95
CA TYR A 158 0.68 -10.02 13.18
C TYR A 158 1.72 -9.58 14.22
N ALA A 159 2.75 -10.39 14.44
CA ALA A 159 3.83 -10.05 15.37
C ALA A 159 4.63 -8.82 14.88
N ILE A 160 4.84 -8.72 13.55
CA ILE A 160 5.49 -7.57 12.92
C ILE A 160 4.64 -6.31 13.10
N ALA A 161 3.34 -6.38 12.85
CA ALA A 161 2.41 -5.26 13.03
C ALA A 161 2.32 -4.83 14.50
N ALA A 162 2.22 -5.76 15.45
CA ALA A 162 2.24 -5.44 16.87
C ALA A 162 3.54 -4.72 17.27
N LYS A 163 4.70 -5.18 16.77
CA LYS A 163 5.99 -4.51 16.99
C LYS A 163 6.02 -3.09 16.40
N ALA A 164 5.47 -2.88 15.21
CA ALA A 164 5.36 -1.56 14.60
C ALA A 164 4.41 -0.64 15.39
N LEU A 165 3.27 -1.14 15.86
CA LEU A 165 2.36 -0.36 16.72
C LEU A 165 3.02 0.07 18.02
N LYS A 166 3.87 -0.77 18.62
CA LYS A 166 4.60 -0.42 19.84
C LYS A 166 5.50 0.81 19.69
N THR A 167 5.91 1.22 18.48
CA THR A 167 6.75 2.41 18.28
C THR A 167 5.99 3.73 18.40
N GLN A 168 4.66 3.71 18.25
CA GLN A 168 3.80 4.88 18.45
C GLN A 168 3.04 4.84 19.78
N LEU A 169 3.13 3.72 20.53
CA LEU A 169 2.55 3.67 21.86
C LEU A 169 3.29 4.65 22.79
N PRO A 170 2.56 5.48 23.56
CA PRO A 170 3.19 6.30 24.57
C PRO A 170 3.82 5.42 25.64
N VAL A 171 4.84 5.93 26.33
CA VAL A 171 5.44 5.22 27.45
C VAL A 171 4.43 5.18 28.61
N LEU A 172 3.74 4.05 28.74
CA LEU A 172 2.77 3.83 29.80
C LEU A 172 3.49 3.33 31.05
N GLN A 173 3.97 4.26 31.88
CA GLN A 173 4.72 3.92 33.10
C GLN A 173 3.83 3.41 34.25
N LEU A 174 2.51 3.56 34.13
CA LEU A 174 1.53 3.17 35.15
C LEU A 174 0.54 2.16 34.57
N ALA A 175 0.03 1.26 35.40
CA ALA A 175 -0.98 0.28 34.99
C ALA A 175 -2.37 0.91 34.78
N ASP A 176 -2.62 2.10 35.31
CA ASP A 176 -3.92 2.80 35.26
C ASP A 176 -4.26 3.41 33.88
N ARG A 177 -3.45 3.14 32.86
CA ARG A 177 -3.53 3.75 31.53
C ARG A 177 -3.40 2.72 30.43
N ALA A 178 -4.26 2.79 29.43
CA ALA A 178 -4.21 1.92 28.26
C ALA A 178 -4.39 2.70 26.96
N VAL A 179 -3.87 2.14 25.87
CA VAL A 179 -4.26 2.55 24.52
C VAL A 179 -5.48 1.75 24.09
N VAL A 180 -6.45 2.41 23.49
CA VAL A 180 -7.56 1.75 22.79
C VAL A 180 -7.40 2.01 21.31
N PHE A 181 -7.20 0.93 20.57
CA PHE A 181 -7.12 0.95 19.12
C PHE A 181 -8.52 0.76 18.53
N MET A 182 -8.93 1.68 17.66
CA MET A 182 -10.18 1.57 16.92
C MET A 182 -9.92 1.13 15.47
N GLY A 183 -10.24 -0.13 15.17
CA GLY A 183 -10.26 -0.65 13.82
C GLY A 183 -11.58 -0.36 13.09
N HIS A 184 -11.61 -0.59 11.78
CA HIS A 184 -12.85 -0.45 11.02
C HIS A 184 -13.80 -1.62 11.30
N GLY A 185 -13.30 -2.86 11.34
CA GLY A 185 -14.13 -4.06 11.38
C GLY A 185 -14.62 -4.51 9.99
N SER A 186 -15.69 -5.29 9.96
CA SER A 186 -16.41 -5.69 8.75
C SER A 186 -17.91 -5.68 9.04
N PRO A 187 -18.78 -5.27 8.10
CA PRO A 187 -20.21 -5.16 8.37
C PRO A 187 -20.90 -6.53 8.52
N ASN A 188 -20.39 -7.57 7.85
CA ASN A 188 -21.12 -8.83 7.66
C ASN A 188 -20.49 -10.05 8.36
N HIS A 189 -19.21 -9.97 8.77
CA HIS A 189 -18.53 -11.10 9.38
C HIS A 189 -17.42 -10.65 10.33
N VAL A 190 -17.18 -11.43 11.39
CA VAL A 190 -16.02 -11.23 12.26
C VAL A 190 -14.76 -11.25 11.41
N ASN A 191 -13.93 -10.21 11.53
CA ASN A 191 -12.59 -10.23 10.96
C ASN A 191 -11.60 -10.69 12.06
N PRO A 192 -11.02 -11.90 11.94
CA PRO A 192 -10.13 -12.45 12.98
C PRO A 192 -8.81 -11.68 13.11
N VAL A 193 -8.54 -10.70 12.23
CA VAL A 193 -7.31 -9.91 12.33
C VAL A 193 -7.23 -9.15 13.64
N TYR A 194 -8.35 -8.58 14.11
CA TYR A 194 -8.37 -7.73 15.30
C TYR A 194 -8.09 -8.54 16.58
N SER A 195 -8.73 -9.70 16.76
CA SER A 195 -8.49 -10.56 17.92
C SER A 195 -7.09 -11.17 17.92
N ARG A 196 -6.58 -11.62 16.77
CA ARG A 196 -5.21 -12.15 16.67
C ARG A 196 -4.15 -11.08 16.91
N LEU A 197 -4.40 -9.84 16.49
CA LEU A 197 -3.49 -8.74 16.78
C LEU A 197 -3.54 -8.36 18.27
N GLN A 198 -4.72 -8.43 18.90
CA GLN A 198 -4.86 -8.27 20.35
C GLN A 198 -4.00 -9.30 21.09
N GLU A 199 -4.04 -10.57 20.70
CA GLU A 199 -3.19 -11.63 21.26
C GLU A 199 -1.69 -11.30 21.14
N GLN A 200 -1.25 -10.74 20.02
CA GLN A 200 0.15 -10.33 19.85
C GLN A 200 0.54 -9.12 20.71
N LEU A 201 -0.37 -8.16 20.90
CA LEU A 201 -0.14 -7.02 21.79
C LEU A 201 -0.06 -7.46 23.25
N ASP A 202 -0.97 -8.34 23.68
CA ASP A 202 -0.97 -8.91 25.02
C ASP A 202 0.31 -9.75 25.27
N ALA A 203 0.69 -10.62 24.33
CA ALA A 203 1.94 -11.39 24.40
C ALA A 203 3.19 -10.48 24.45
N ALA A 204 3.12 -9.30 23.83
CA ALA A 204 4.18 -8.29 23.88
C ALA A 204 4.12 -7.39 25.14
N GLY A 205 3.20 -7.67 26.07
CA GLY A 205 3.01 -6.91 27.32
C GLY A 205 2.50 -5.49 27.10
N ALA A 206 1.85 -5.20 25.97
CA ALA A 206 1.29 -3.88 25.71
C ALA A 206 -0.03 -3.71 26.49
N ASN A 207 -0.17 -2.61 27.23
CA ASN A 207 -1.47 -2.26 27.81
C ASN A 207 -2.34 -1.59 26.74
N ALA A 208 -2.82 -2.41 25.81
CA ALA A 208 -3.64 -1.98 24.69
C ALA A 208 -4.87 -2.88 24.54
N VAL A 209 -5.98 -2.30 24.10
CA VAL A 209 -7.23 -2.99 23.79
C VAL A 209 -7.66 -2.60 22.37
N ILE A 210 -8.04 -3.58 21.55
CA ILE A 210 -8.55 -3.36 20.20
C ILE A 210 -10.07 -3.53 20.21
N GLY A 211 -10.77 -2.54 19.67
CA GLY A 211 -12.16 -2.67 19.24
C GLY A 211 -12.34 -2.25 17.78
N VAL A 212 -13.55 -2.40 17.27
CA VAL A 212 -13.92 -2.00 15.91
C VAL A 212 -15.23 -1.23 15.86
N VAL A 213 -15.38 -0.34 14.87
CA VAL A 213 -16.63 0.42 14.65
C VAL A 213 -17.76 -0.48 14.16
N GLU A 214 -17.48 -1.37 13.20
CA GLU A 214 -18.50 -2.26 12.64
C GLU A 214 -18.95 -3.33 13.66
N PRO A 215 -20.24 -3.71 13.65
CA PRO A 215 -20.88 -4.43 14.78
C PRO A 215 -20.45 -5.90 14.94
N THR A 216 -19.61 -6.42 14.04
CA THR A 216 -19.28 -7.86 14.01
C THR A 216 -17.93 -8.20 14.65
N GLY A 217 -17.24 -7.24 15.27
CA GLY A 217 -15.99 -7.49 16.01
C GLY A 217 -16.11 -7.11 17.49
N PRO A 218 -14.97 -7.00 18.21
CA PRO A 218 -15.01 -6.49 19.58
C PRO A 218 -15.58 -5.08 19.58
N THR A 219 -16.74 -4.90 20.22
CA THR A 219 -17.48 -3.63 20.21
C THR A 219 -16.91 -2.66 21.24
N ILE A 220 -17.45 -1.44 21.31
CA ILE A 220 -17.11 -0.50 22.37
C ILE A 220 -17.46 -1.05 23.76
N GLU A 221 -18.53 -1.85 23.88
CA GLU A 221 -18.91 -2.52 25.12
C GLU A 221 -17.88 -3.57 25.56
N ASP A 222 -17.34 -4.33 24.60
CA ASP A 222 -16.25 -5.29 24.87
C ASP A 222 -14.97 -4.55 25.33
N VAL A 223 -14.67 -3.41 24.70
CA VAL A 223 -13.57 -2.53 25.11
C VAL A 223 -13.78 -2.02 26.54
N GLN A 224 -14.96 -1.51 26.87
CA GLN A 224 -15.31 -1.03 28.22
C GLN A 224 -15.17 -2.13 29.26
N ALA A 225 -15.65 -3.34 28.96
CA ALA A 225 -15.51 -4.50 29.83
C ALA A 225 -14.03 -4.84 30.09
N SER A 226 -13.20 -4.86 29.05
CA SER A 226 -11.76 -5.13 29.18
C SER A 226 -11.02 -4.04 29.98
N LEU A 227 -11.33 -2.76 29.73
CA LEU A 227 -10.75 -1.65 30.48
C LEU A 227 -11.09 -1.71 31.97
N LYS A 228 -12.33 -2.07 32.30
CA LYS A 228 -12.79 -2.26 33.68
C LYS A 228 -12.09 -3.41 34.37
N GLU A 229 -11.95 -4.56 33.71
CA GLU A 229 -11.22 -5.72 34.23
C GLU A 229 -9.74 -5.37 34.51
N ARG A 230 -9.12 -4.59 33.62
CA ARG A 230 -7.74 -4.12 33.75
C ARG A 230 -7.57 -2.99 34.78
N GLY A 231 -8.65 -2.47 35.36
CA GLY A 231 -8.60 -1.36 36.32
C GLY A 231 -8.05 -0.05 35.74
N VAL A 232 -8.22 0.15 34.42
CA VAL A 232 -7.76 1.35 33.71
C VAL A 232 -8.60 2.56 34.10
N LYS A 233 -7.97 3.73 34.19
CA LYS A 233 -8.64 5.02 34.43
C LYS A 233 -8.38 6.04 33.34
N ARG A 234 -7.30 5.87 32.58
CA ARG A 234 -6.89 6.77 31.50
C ARG A 234 -6.80 6.03 30.18
N VAL A 235 -7.41 6.58 29.14
CA VAL A 235 -7.45 5.97 27.81
C VAL A 235 -6.84 6.93 26.79
N ILE A 236 -6.08 6.35 25.86
CA ILE A 236 -5.58 7.05 24.68
C ILE A 236 -6.18 6.35 23.48
N LEU A 237 -7.10 7.02 22.79
CA LEU A 237 -7.74 6.52 21.59
C LEU A 237 -6.81 6.68 20.38
N MET A 238 -6.58 5.61 19.64
CA MET A 238 -5.73 5.56 18.46
C MET A 238 -6.43 4.85 17.30
N PRO A 239 -6.37 5.37 16.05
CA PRO A 239 -6.87 4.65 14.89
C PRO A 239 -6.01 3.41 14.61
N LEU A 240 -6.67 2.30 14.27
CA LEU A 240 -6.06 1.11 13.67
C LEU A 240 -6.47 1.01 12.20
N MET A 241 -6.25 2.11 11.48
CA MET A 241 -6.56 2.29 10.07
C MET A 241 -5.40 3.02 9.40
N VAL A 242 -5.13 2.71 8.13
CA VAL A 242 -3.98 3.29 7.41
C VAL A 242 -4.09 4.80 7.28
N VAL A 243 -5.31 5.30 7.11
CA VAL A 243 -5.66 6.71 7.13
C VAL A 243 -6.59 6.96 8.32
N ALA A 244 -6.34 8.01 9.09
CA ALA A 244 -7.26 8.52 10.09
C ALA A 244 -8.36 9.39 9.43
N GLY A 245 -9.26 8.73 8.69
CA GLY A 245 -10.35 9.38 7.95
C GLY A 245 -11.60 9.63 8.80
N ASP A 246 -12.77 9.50 8.19
CA ASP A 246 -14.06 9.83 8.79
C ASP A 246 -14.30 9.12 10.14
N HIS A 247 -14.17 7.79 10.17
CA HIS A 247 -14.29 7.00 11.40
C HIS A 247 -13.37 7.50 12.53
N ALA A 248 -12.12 7.83 12.22
CA ALA A 248 -11.17 8.30 13.24
C ALA A 248 -11.53 9.70 13.78
N ASN A 249 -12.10 10.57 12.96
CA ASN A 249 -12.43 11.96 13.34
C ASN A 249 -13.82 12.09 13.96
N ASN A 250 -14.77 11.27 13.55
CA ASN A 250 -16.18 11.34 13.99
C ASN A 250 -16.47 10.24 15.02
N ASP A 251 -16.43 8.97 14.61
CA ASP A 251 -16.84 7.87 15.50
C ASP A 251 -15.87 7.67 16.67
N MET A 252 -14.57 7.90 16.47
CA MET A 252 -13.58 7.76 17.54
C MET A 252 -13.47 9.04 18.38
N ALA A 253 -13.25 10.17 17.72
CA ALA A 253 -12.78 11.40 18.35
C ALA A 253 -13.77 12.58 18.22
N GLY A 254 -14.94 12.36 17.61
CA GLY A 254 -15.93 13.38 17.33
C GLY A 254 -16.56 13.96 18.59
N ASP A 255 -17.35 15.02 18.42
CA ASP A 255 -18.02 15.71 19.53
C ASP A 255 -19.43 15.18 19.82
N GLU A 256 -19.93 14.26 18.99
CA GLU A 256 -21.24 13.61 19.15
C GLU A 256 -21.25 12.58 20.30
N GLU A 257 -22.40 12.38 20.93
CA GLU A 257 -22.55 11.53 22.13
C GLU A 257 -22.17 10.06 21.88
N ASP A 258 -22.37 9.58 20.65
CA ASP A 258 -22.06 8.21 20.22
C ASP A 258 -20.59 8.01 19.80
N SER A 259 -19.77 9.06 19.83
CA SER A 259 -18.33 8.90 19.65
C SER A 259 -17.70 8.13 20.80
N TRP A 260 -16.71 7.30 20.51
CA TRP A 260 -16.00 6.50 21.52
C TRP A 260 -15.35 7.38 22.60
N LYS A 261 -14.87 8.57 22.20
CA LYS A 261 -14.39 9.60 23.11
C LYS A 261 -15.45 9.93 24.17
N ASN A 262 -16.67 10.27 23.74
CA ASN A 262 -17.73 10.69 24.66
C ASN A 262 -18.34 9.54 25.45
N ILE A 263 -18.46 8.35 24.85
CA ILE A 263 -18.88 7.12 25.55
C ILE A 263 -17.93 6.83 26.73
N LEU A 264 -16.61 6.84 26.48
CA LEU A 264 -15.62 6.56 27.53
C LEU A 264 -15.53 7.70 28.57
N LEU A 265 -15.74 8.95 28.18
CA LEU A 265 -15.83 10.06 29.14
C LEU A 265 -17.04 9.92 30.06
N ALA A 266 -18.20 9.52 29.53
CA ALA A 266 -19.42 9.28 30.30
C ALA A 266 -19.25 8.13 31.31
N ASP A 267 -18.44 7.13 30.97
CA ASP A 267 -18.05 6.02 31.85
C ASP A 267 -17.02 6.39 32.93
N GLY A 268 -16.55 7.65 32.94
CA GLY A 268 -15.63 8.17 33.94
C GLY A 268 -14.14 7.95 33.66
N TYR A 269 -13.77 7.54 32.44
CA TYR A 269 -12.37 7.49 32.02
C TYR A 269 -11.84 8.90 31.71
N GLN A 270 -10.54 9.12 31.92
CA GLN A 270 -9.84 10.28 31.37
C GLN A 270 -9.38 9.93 29.96
N VAL A 271 -9.95 10.58 28.94
CA VAL A 271 -9.70 10.24 27.54
C VAL A 271 -8.83 11.29 26.87
N SER A 272 -7.85 10.82 26.10
CA SER A 272 -7.11 11.63 25.12
C SER A 272 -7.12 10.93 23.76
N VAL A 273 -6.94 11.70 22.70
CA VAL A 273 -6.98 11.19 21.32
C VAL A 273 -5.64 11.41 20.63
N TYR A 274 -5.21 10.43 19.85
CA TYR A 274 -4.05 10.51 18.97
C TYR A 274 -4.51 10.13 17.57
N VAL A 275 -5.01 11.13 16.83
CA VAL A 275 -5.67 10.94 15.53
C VAL A 275 -4.63 10.94 14.41
N HIS A 276 -3.85 9.87 14.35
CA HIS A 276 -2.86 9.64 13.29
C HIS A 276 -3.10 8.30 12.63
N GLY A 277 -3.02 8.26 11.30
CA GLY A 277 -3.15 7.03 10.52
C GLY A 277 -1.92 6.14 10.69
N LEU A 278 -2.07 4.83 10.47
CA LEU A 278 -0.92 3.91 10.47
C LEU A 278 0.09 4.25 9.36
N GLY A 279 -0.36 4.92 8.29
CA GLY A 279 0.52 5.42 7.23
C GLY A 279 1.53 6.48 7.71
N GLU A 280 1.30 7.11 8.85
CA GLU A 280 2.21 8.11 9.44
C GLU A 280 3.34 7.45 10.27
N ASN A 281 3.16 6.19 10.70
CA ASN A 281 4.14 5.46 11.49
C ASN A 281 5.21 4.83 10.59
N ALA A 282 6.45 5.35 10.67
CA ALA A 282 7.57 4.85 9.90
C ALA A 282 7.82 3.33 10.02
N ALA A 283 7.64 2.73 11.21
CA ALA A 283 7.79 1.29 11.40
C ALA A 283 6.67 0.49 10.72
N PHE A 284 5.48 1.08 10.60
CA PHE A 284 4.36 0.47 9.88
C PHE A 284 4.53 0.65 8.37
N GLN A 285 5.06 1.78 7.90
CA GLN A 285 5.45 1.98 6.49
C GLN A 285 6.48 0.93 6.04
N ASP A 286 7.44 0.57 6.90
CA ASP A 286 8.46 -0.45 6.60
C ASP A 286 7.83 -1.82 6.29
N ILE A 287 6.63 -2.13 6.80
CA ILE A 287 5.88 -3.34 6.45
C ILE A 287 5.53 -3.32 4.95
N TYR A 288 4.97 -2.22 4.45
CA TYR A 288 4.62 -2.09 3.03
C TYR A 288 5.86 -2.12 2.14
N VAL A 289 6.96 -1.48 2.55
CA VAL A 289 8.24 -1.56 1.82
C VAL A 289 8.74 -3.01 1.74
N GLN A 290 8.64 -3.77 2.83
CA GLN A 290 9.02 -5.18 2.83
C GLN A 290 8.08 -6.03 1.95
N HIS A 291 6.79 -5.70 1.88
CA HIS A 291 5.85 -6.43 1.03
C HIS A 291 6.08 -6.17 -0.46
N VAL A 292 6.46 -4.94 -0.84
CA VAL A 292 6.96 -4.65 -2.19
C VAL A 292 8.19 -5.49 -2.47
N ARG A 293 9.14 -5.54 -1.53
CA ARG A 293 10.38 -6.34 -1.67
C ARG A 293 10.07 -7.81 -1.90
N ASP A 294 9.15 -8.37 -1.11
CA ASP A 294 8.72 -9.75 -1.24
C ASP A 294 8.07 -10.00 -2.62
N ALA A 295 7.24 -9.08 -3.11
CA ALA A 295 6.65 -9.19 -4.45
C ALA A 295 7.68 -9.09 -5.57
N VAL A 296 8.64 -8.15 -5.47
CA VAL A 296 9.74 -7.99 -6.43
C VAL A 296 10.56 -9.29 -6.55
N TYR A 297 10.91 -9.92 -5.43
CA TYR A 297 11.72 -11.15 -5.44
C TYR A 297 10.92 -12.45 -5.53
N GLY A 298 9.59 -12.37 -5.62
CA GLY A 298 8.73 -13.56 -5.71
C GLY A 298 8.59 -14.34 -4.40
N ASN A 299 8.98 -13.75 -3.27
CA ASN A 299 8.85 -14.37 -1.96
C ASN A 299 7.38 -14.55 -1.60
N TYR A 300 7.04 -15.73 -1.08
CA TYR A 300 5.71 -16.08 -0.56
C TYR A 300 4.53 -15.94 -1.56
N GLN A 301 4.78 -15.65 -2.84
CA GLN A 301 3.72 -15.43 -3.84
C GLN A 301 2.76 -16.62 -3.98
N LYS A 302 3.27 -17.86 -3.88
CA LYS A 302 2.46 -19.08 -3.89
C LYS A 302 1.60 -19.25 -2.62
N ALA A 303 2.15 -18.89 -1.46
CA ALA A 303 1.43 -18.92 -0.20
C ALA A 303 0.37 -17.82 -0.13
N HIS A 304 0.67 -16.66 -0.73
CA HIS A 304 -0.17 -15.49 -0.76
C HIS A 304 -1.46 -15.68 -1.57
N HIS A 305 -1.36 -16.26 -2.76
CA HIS A 305 -2.51 -16.41 -3.66
C HIS A 305 -3.37 -17.64 -3.34
N GLY A 306 -2.94 -18.46 -2.37
CA GLY A 306 -3.51 -19.78 -2.10
C GLY A 306 -3.31 -20.70 -3.30
N SER A 307 -2.91 -21.95 -3.08
CA SER A 307 -2.99 -22.96 -4.13
C SER A 307 -4.47 -23.25 -4.41
N LYS A 308 -5.15 -22.44 -5.22
CA LYS A 308 -6.31 -22.89 -5.99
C LYS A 308 -5.77 -23.77 -7.12
N LYS A 309 -5.38 -24.99 -6.76
CA LYS A 309 -5.43 -26.12 -7.69
C LYS A 309 -6.78 -26.79 -7.52
#